data_AF-A0A256W682-F1
#
_entry.id   AF-A0A256W682-F1
#
_cell.length_a   1.000
_cell.length_b   1.000
_cell.length_c   1.000
_cell.angle_alpha   90.00
_cell.angle_beta   90.00
_cell.angle_gamma   90.00
#
_symmetry.space_group_name_H-M   'P 1'
#
loop_
_entity.id
_entity.type
_entity.pdbx_description
1 polymer ?
#
loop_
_entity_poly.entity_id
_entity_poly.type
_entity_poly.pdbx_seq_one_letter_code
_entity_poly.pdbx_strand_id
1 'polypeptide(L)'
;MKLAISLILTILFVSVHAQDQIYKKNNEVIECLIVSVDANSIKYTQQKYTGDEVHMIDRDLVIKVVYASGRYDFINQVPSLEKTLQKQHKNIMKFGLFSPLGGALSLGYERSMKPSRSMEYAVGIIGLGTSMHENARGAYIRAGYKLIKKPSVYKKAGEYAHIMHGSFIRPDMVVSYYSYESYNKSTREDAFSFALLLNFGKQWILDDEFSLSINAGVGYAISIGDEYYYSHIAYGNEFPLALSVGLSIGLLN
;
A
#
# COMPACT_ATOMS: atom_id res chain seq x y z
N MET A 1 -64.91 3.39 40.75
CA MET A 1 -63.79 2.71 40.05
C MET A 1 -63.32 3.41 38.76
N LYS A 2 -64.20 3.97 37.91
CA LYS A 2 -63.76 4.65 36.66
C LYS A 2 -62.94 5.94 36.88
N LEU A 3 -63.21 6.70 37.96
CA LEU A 3 -62.42 7.90 38.30
C LEU A 3 -61.02 7.60 38.85
N ALA A 4 -60.82 6.46 39.53
CA ALA A 4 -59.51 6.07 40.07
C ALA A 4 -58.56 5.63 38.96
N ILE A 5 -59.07 5.04 37.88
CA ILE A 5 -58.28 4.64 36.70
C ILE A 5 -57.89 5.85 35.86
N SER A 6 -58.72 6.90 35.82
CA SER A 6 -58.41 8.15 35.10
C SER A 6 -57.33 9.00 35.81
N LEU A 7 -57.18 8.90 37.14
CA LEU A 7 -56.19 9.67 37.88
C LEU A 7 -54.79 9.01 37.86
N ILE A 8 -54.73 7.69 37.69
CA ILE A 8 -53.48 6.92 37.61
C ILE A 8 -52.82 7.04 36.22
N LEU A 9 -53.59 7.35 35.16
CA LEU A 9 -53.05 7.49 33.81
C LEU A 9 -52.35 8.84 33.53
N THR A 10 -52.60 9.87 34.36
CA THR A 10 -52.10 11.24 34.13
C THR A 10 -50.71 11.49 34.75
N ILE A 11 -50.18 10.57 35.56
CA ILE A 11 -48.89 10.74 36.29
C ILE A 11 -47.68 10.22 35.47
N LEU A 12 -47.88 9.67 34.27
CA LEU A 12 -46.81 9.01 33.49
C LEU A 12 -46.03 9.91 32.53
N PHE A 13 -46.26 11.23 32.51
CA PHE A 13 -45.40 12.16 31.78
C PHE A 13 -44.29 12.72 32.69
N VAL A 14 -43.40 11.84 33.15
CA VAL A 14 -42.09 12.28 33.63
C VAL A 14 -41.30 12.70 32.40
N SER A 15 -41.13 14.00 32.21
CA SER A 15 -40.21 14.57 31.22
C SER A 15 -38.79 14.13 31.59
N VAL A 16 -38.28 13.11 30.88
CA VAL A 16 -36.86 12.77 30.92
C VAL A 16 -36.12 13.91 30.21
N HIS A 17 -35.47 14.78 30.98
CA HIS A 17 -34.52 15.73 30.43
C HIS A 17 -33.27 14.96 30.02
N ALA A 18 -33.20 14.54 28.76
CA ALA A 18 -31.95 14.05 28.20
C ALA A 18 -30.94 15.20 28.15
N GLN A 19 -29.74 14.98 28.68
CA GLN A 19 -28.61 15.90 28.58
C GLN A 19 -27.73 15.52 27.39
N ASP A 20 -26.87 16.43 26.92
CA ASP A 20 -25.88 16.06 25.92
C ASP A 20 -24.82 15.13 26.56
N GLN A 21 -24.26 14.24 25.75
CA GLN A 21 -23.28 13.25 26.16
C GLN A 21 -22.11 13.22 25.19
N ILE A 22 -20.89 13.31 25.72
CA ILE A 22 -19.65 13.09 24.98
C ILE A 22 -19.13 11.69 25.33
N TYR A 23 -19.03 10.82 24.33
CA TYR A 23 -18.47 9.48 24.47
C TYR A 23 -17.00 9.50 24.09
N LYS A 24 -16.12 9.24 25.05
CA LYS A 24 -14.66 9.20 24.85
C LYS A 24 -14.17 7.82 24.41
N LYS A 25 -12.98 7.79 23.81
CA LYS A 25 -12.30 6.56 23.37
C LYS A 25 -11.97 5.59 24.51
N ASN A 26 -11.85 6.08 25.74
CA ASN A 26 -11.61 5.29 26.95
C ASN A 26 -12.90 4.76 27.59
N ASN A 27 -14.04 4.79 26.88
CA ASN A 27 -15.38 4.43 27.37
C ASN A 27 -15.96 5.32 28.48
N GLU A 28 -15.29 6.43 28.81
CA GLU A 28 -15.82 7.43 29.71
C GLU A 28 -16.90 8.26 29.01
N VAL A 29 -17.99 8.54 29.72
CA VAL A 29 -19.09 9.35 29.22
C VAL A 29 -19.16 10.63 30.04
N ILE A 30 -19.10 11.77 29.36
CA ILE A 30 -19.26 13.07 29.99
C ILE A 30 -20.68 13.56 29.69
N GLU A 31 -21.48 13.68 30.75
CA GLU A 31 -22.77 14.38 30.71
C GLU A 31 -22.50 15.89 30.78
N CYS A 32 -22.97 16.63 29.77
CA CYS A 32 -22.64 18.04 29.61
C CYS A 32 -23.70 18.79 28.79
N LEU A 33 -23.50 20.09 28.64
CA LEU A 33 -24.14 20.91 27.62
C LEU A 33 -23.09 21.33 26.59
N ILE A 34 -23.33 21.05 25.32
CA ILE A 34 -22.36 21.33 24.26
C ILE A 34 -22.52 22.76 23.77
N VAL A 35 -21.42 23.50 23.79
CA VAL A 35 -21.36 24.92 23.42
C VAL A 35 -21.03 25.07 21.93
N SER A 36 -19.96 24.41 21.47
CA SER A 36 -19.56 24.41 20.06
C SER A 36 -18.78 23.15 19.71
N VAL A 37 -18.85 22.76 18.44
CA VAL A 37 -18.07 21.67 17.88
C VAL A 37 -17.19 22.24 16.77
N ASP A 38 -15.98 22.64 17.13
CA ASP A 38 -15.00 23.27 16.24
C ASP A 38 -14.13 22.21 15.53
N ALA A 39 -13.31 22.61 14.55
CA ALA A 39 -12.52 21.69 13.73
C ALA A 39 -11.69 20.67 14.53
N ASN A 40 -11.07 21.11 15.63
CA ASN A 40 -10.14 20.31 16.44
C ASN A 40 -10.63 20.04 17.86
N SER A 41 -11.66 20.75 18.33
CA SER A 41 -12.08 20.65 19.73
C SER A 41 -13.59 20.78 19.89
N ILE A 42 -14.06 20.27 21.02
CA ILE A 42 -15.45 20.35 21.43
C ILE A 42 -15.48 21.12 22.74
N LYS A 43 -16.25 22.20 22.77
CA LYS A 43 -16.46 23.03 23.96
C LYS A 43 -17.75 22.61 24.64
N TYR A 44 -17.70 22.41 25.95
CA TYR A 44 -18.84 21.96 26.74
C TYR A 44 -18.81 22.53 28.16
N THR A 45 -19.96 22.59 28.82
CA THR A 45 -20.08 22.98 30.24
C THR A 45 -20.65 21.82 31.05
N GLN A 46 -20.25 21.70 32.32
CA GLN A 46 -20.75 20.68 33.25
C GLN A 46 -21.61 21.34 34.33
N GLN A 47 -22.88 20.95 34.42
CA GLN A 47 -23.80 21.52 35.42
C GLN A 47 -23.47 21.14 36.88
N LYS A 48 -22.52 20.23 37.10
CA LYS A 48 -22.16 19.77 38.46
C LYS A 48 -21.33 20.79 39.24
N TYR A 49 -20.82 21.82 38.59
CA TYR A 49 -20.05 22.90 39.20
C TYR A 49 -20.82 24.21 39.04
N THR A 50 -21.01 24.93 40.15
CA THR A 50 -21.72 26.23 40.24
C THR A 50 -20.92 27.38 39.62
N GLY A 51 -20.59 27.26 38.32
CA GLY A 51 -19.94 28.28 37.52
C GLY A 51 -20.01 27.92 36.04
N ASP A 52 -20.21 28.91 35.18
CA ASP A 52 -20.23 28.78 33.70
C ASP A 52 -18.82 28.49 33.14
N GLU A 53 -18.14 27.46 33.65
CA GLU A 53 -16.81 27.08 33.17
C GLU A 53 -16.93 26.29 31.86
N VAL A 54 -16.36 26.84 30.79
CA VAL A 54 -16.32 26.19 29.47
C VAL A 54 -15.08 25.31 29.39
N HIS A 55 -15.31 24.00 29.44
CA HIS A 55 -14.28 23.00 29.21
C HIS A 55 -14.09 22.74 27.72
N MET A 56 -12.91 22.27 27.35
CA MET A 56 -12.55 21.93 25.98
C MET A 56 -11.93 20.54 25.94
N ILE A 57 -12.42 19.69 25.06
CA ILE A 57 -11.85 18.37 24.77
C ILE A 57 -11.40 18.29 23.31
N ASP A 58 -10.24 17.70 23.09
CA ASP A 58 -9.75 17.43 21.75
C ASP A 58 -10.65 16.41 21.04
N ARG A 59 -11.03 16.70 19.79
CA ARG A 59 -11.83 15.79 18.97
C ARG A 59 -11.18 14.42 18.85
N ASP A 60 -9.85 14.32 18.87
CA ASP A 60 -9.10 13.06 18.82
C ASP A 60 -9.40 12.12 19.99
N LEU A 61 -9.94 12.61 21.11
CA LEU A 61 -10.28 11.80 22.28
C LEU A 61 -11.74 11.32 22.27
N VAL A 62 -12.56 11.82 21.34
CA VAL A 62 -14.01 11.62 21.30
C VAL A 62 -14.38 10.63 20.20
N ILE A 63 -15.28 9.69 20.51
CA ILE A 63 -15.88 8.75 19.54
C ILE A 63 -17.09 9.41 18.87
N LYS A 64 -18.03 9.88 19.69
CA LYS A 64 -19.29 10.47 19.26
C LYS A 64 -19.80 11.46 20.30
N VAL A 65 -20.63 12.36 19.82
CA VAL A 65 -21.44 13.28 20.60
C VAL A 65 -22.89 12.88 20.44
N VAL A 66 -23.67 12.85 21.52
CA VAL A 66 -25.13 12.65 21.50
C VAL A 66 -25.75 13.89 22.13
N TYR A 67 -26.65 14.55 21.41
CA TYR A 67 -27.37 15.71 21.90
C TYR A 67 -28.62 15.28 22.68
N ALA A 68 -29.14 16.18 23.51
CA ALA A 68 -30.39 16.05 24.25
C ALA A 68 -31.59 15.67 23.33
N SER A 69 -31.53 16.07 22.06
CA SER A 69 -32.52 15.71 21.03
C SER A 69 -32.48 14.24 20.58
N GLY A 70 -31.47 13.47 21.01
CA GLY A 70 -31.17 12.14 20.52
C GLY A 70 -30.40 12.11 19.20
N ARG A 71 -30.18 13.26 18.55
CA ARG A 71 -29.24 13.37 17.41
C ARG A 71 -27.84 13.04 17.89
N TYR A 72 -27.03 12.38 17.05
CA TYR A 72 -25.64 12.14 17.36
C TYR A 72 -24.73 12.44 16.18
N ASP A 73 -23.52 12.92 16.47
CA ASP A 73 -22.47 13.16 15.49
C ASP A 73 -21.25 12.31 15.85
N PHE A 74 -20.78 11.52 14.88
CA PHE A 74 -19.53 10.78 15.03
C PHE A 74 -18.36 11.70 14.71
N ILE A 75 -17.48 11.88 15.69
CA ILE A 75 -16.37 12.85 15.60
C ILE A 75 -15.13 12.21 14.96
N ASN A 76 -14.91 10.92 15.21
CA ASN A 76 -13.75 10.17 14.72
C ASN A 76 -14.14 8.87 14.02
N GLN A 77 -15.09 8.94 13.08
CA GLN A 77 -15.16 7.90 12.06
C GLN A 77 -14.08 8.19 11.01
N VAL A 78 -12.82 7.88 11.33
CA VAL A 78 -11.90 7.45 10.27
C VAL A 78 -12.59 6.22 9.68
N PRO A 79 -13.02 6.21 8.39
CA PRO A 79 -13.51 4.98 7.78
C PRO A 79 -12.50 3.90 8.13
N SER A 80 -12.95 2.82 8.79
CA SER A 80 -12.07 1.80 9.33
C SER A 80 -11.00 1.49 8.30
N LEU A 81 -9.72 1.68 8.64
CA LEU A 81 -8.60 1.61 7.68
C LEU A 81 -8.76 0.40 6.75
N GLU A 82 -9.16 -0.72 7.33
CA GLU A 82 -9.49 -1.96 6.62
C GLU A 82 -10.50 -1.79 5.46
N LYS A 83 -11.61 -1.05 5.66
CA LYS A 83 -12.59 -0.76 4.59
C LYS A 83 -12.01 0.11 3.48
N THR A 84 -11.12 1.06 3.80
CA THR A 84 -10.46 1.89 2.78
C THR A 84 -9.43 1.08 1.99
N LEU A 85 -8.62 0.26 2.66
CA LEU A 85 -7.64 -0.62 2.02
C LEU A 85 -8.29 -1.72 1.17
N GLN A 86 -9.51 -2.16 1.52
CA GLN A 86 -10.25 -3.15 0.74
C GLN A 86 -10.74 -2.62 -0.61
N LYS A 87 -10.91 -1.30 -0.76
CA LYS A 87 -11.38 -0.67 -1.99
C LYS A 87 -10.27 -0.42 -3.01
N GLN A 88 -9.00 -0.45 -2.60
CA GLN A 88 -7.87 -0.16 -3.47
C GLN A 88 -7.59 -1.29 -4.45
N HIS A 89 -7.09 -0.94 -5.64
CA HIS A 89 -6.65 -1.92 -6.62
C HIS A 89 -5.51 -2.77 -6.07
N LYS A 90 -5.55 -4.06 -6.38
CA LYS A 90 -4.60 -5.04 -5.83
C LYS A 90 -3.65 -5.56 -6.88
N ASN A 91 -3.85 -5.23 -8.15
CA ASN A 91 -3.07 -5.74 -9.26
C ASN A 91 -2.40 -4.58 -9.99
N ILE A 92 -1.20 -4.81 -10.50
CA ILE A 92 -0.49 -3.86 -11.35
C ILE A 92 0.06 -4.62 -12.55
N MET A 93 -0.29 -4.20 -13.76
CA MET A 93 0.42 -4.60 -14.96
C MET A 93 1.59 -3.65 -15.20
N LYS A 94 2.78 -4.19 -15.41
CA LYS A 94 4.02 -3.40 -15.47
C LYS A 94 4.77 -3.58 -16.78
N PHE A 95 5.46 -2.53 -17.17
CA PHE A 95 6.33 -2.49 -18.35
C PHE A 95 7.71 -1.99 -17.94
N GLY A 96 8.75 -2.77 -18.24
CA GLY A 96 10.14 -2.41 -17.93
C GLY A 96 10.71 -1.43 -18.95
N LEU A 97 10.86 -0.16 -18.60
CA LEU A 97 11.31 0.88 -19.53
C LEU A 97 12.78 0.75 -19.96
N PHE A 98 13.64 0.25 -19.07
CA PHE A 98 15.05 -0.02 -19.40
C PHE A 98 15.29 -1.42 -19.96
N SER A 99 14.26 -2.27 -20.03
CA SER A 99 14.45 -3.61 -20.56
C SER A 99 14.99 -3.63 -22.00
N PRO A 100 14.51 -2.77 -22.94
CA PRO A 100 14.99 -2.81 -24.32
C PRO A 100 16.47 -2.41 -24.44
N LEU A 101 16.99 -1.57 -23.53
CA LEU A 101 18.41 -1.23 -23.46
C LEU A 101 19.27 -2.43 -23.04
N GLY A 102 18.69 -3.34 -22.25
CA GLY A 102 19.29 -4.63 -21.90
C GLY A 102 19.03 -5.74 -22.91
N GLY A 103 18.49 -5.43 -24.10
CA GLY A 103 18.25 -6.41 -25.16
C GLY A 103 16.99 -7.28 -24.99
N ALA A 104 16.08 -6.92 -24.09
CA ALA A 104 14.84 -7.67 -23.86
C ALA A 104 13.61 -6.77 -23.69
N LEU A 105 12.42 -7.24 -24.01
CA LEU A 105 11.17 -6.55 -23.65
C LEU A 105 10.56 -7.21 -22.42
N SER A 106 10.39 -6.48 -21.33
CA SER A 106 9.89 -6.98 -20.04
C SER A 106 8.45 -6.57 -19.74
N LEU A 107 7.60 -7.56 -19.49
CA LEU A 107 6.22 -7.40 -19.02
C LEU A 107 6.09 -8.01 -17.64
N GLY A 108 5.46 -7.28 -16.73
CA GLY A 108 5.31 -7.68 -15.33
C GLY A 108 3.86 -7.68 -14.85
N TYR A 109 3.60 -8.45 -13.81
CA TYR A 109 2.36 -8.47 -13.06
C TYR A 109 2.69 -8.50 -11.57
N GLU A 110 2.19 -7.51 -10.82
CA GLU A 110 2.32 -7.43 -9.37
C GLU A 110 0.94 -7.59 -8.73
N ARG A 111 0.86 -8.39 -7.67
CA ARG A 111 -0.35 -8.56 -6.87
C ARG A 111 -0.09 -8.31 -5.40
N SER A 112 -0.90 -7.47 -4.78
CA SER A 112 -0.92 -7.28 -3.32
C SER A 112 -1.45 -8.54 -2.64
N MET A 113 -0.65 -9.08 -1.71
CA MET A 113 -1.02 -10.22 -0.88
C MET A 113 -1.58 -9.75 0.46
N LYS A 114 -0.95 -8.73 1.03
CA LYS A 114 -1.33 -8.05 2.28
C LYS A 114 -0.88 -6.59 2.17
N PRO A 115 -1.40 -5.67 3.01
CA PRO A 115 -0.87 -4.32 3.09
C PRO A 115 0.66 -4.36 3.25
N SER A 116 1.36 -3.60 2.40
CA SER A 116 2.83 -3.54 2.36
C SER A 116 3.55 -4.83 1.94
N ARG A 117 2.85 -5.79 1.33
CA ARG A 117 3.43 -7.05 0.81
C ARG A 117 2.81 -7.41 -0.54
N SER A 118 3.62 -7.64 -1.56
CA SER A 118 3.16 -8.05 -2.89
C SER A 118 4.07 -9.10 -3.51
N MET A 119 3.54 -9.84 -4.47
CA MET A 119 4.29 -10.75 -5.32
C MET A 119 4.36 -10.17 -6.72
N GLU A 120 5.54 -10.14 -7.32
CA GLU A 120 5.79 -9.60 -8.66
C GLU A 120 6.36 -10.71 -9.55
N TYR A 121 5.73 -10.92 -10.70
CA TYR A 121 6.19 -11.83 -11.73
C TYR A 121 6.50 -11.03 -12.99
N ALA A 122 7.55 -11.38 -13.72
CA ALA A 122 7.83 -10.77 -15.01
C ALA A 122 8.33 -11.80 -16.02
N VAL A 123 7.97 -11.58 -17.28
CA VAL A 123 8.47 -12.32 -18.43
C VAL A 123 9.22 -11.33 -19.32
N GLY A 124 10.42 -11.71 -19.75
CA GLY A 124 11.20 -10.95 -20.70
C GLY A 124 11.38 -11.69 -22.00
N ILE A 125 11.13 -11.05 -23.14
CA ILE A 125 11.43 -11.58 -24.47
C ILE A 125 12.79 -11.03 -24.90
N ILE A 126 13.77 -11.91 -25.06
CA ILE A 126 15.15 -11.57 -25.42
C ILE A 126 15.25 -11.45 -26.94
N GLY A 127 15.93 -10.40 -27.42
CA GLY A 127 16.16 -10.13 -28.86
C GLY A 127 15.30 -9.02 -29.45
N LEU A 128 14.43 -8.38 -28.66
CA LEU A 128 13.56 -7.27 -29.08
C LEU A 128 14.08 -5.89 -28.63
N GLY A 129 15.39 -5.70 -28.55
CA GLY A 129 16.02 -4.47 -28.07
C GLY A 129 17.43 -4.27 -28.63
N THR A 130 18.24 -3.43 -27.99
CA THR A 130 19.65 -3.26 -28.35
C THR A 130 20.41 -4.52 -27.98
N SER A 131 20.89 -5.24 -28.99
CA SER A 131 21.56 -6.52 -28.81
C SER A 131 23.08 -6.34 -28.74
N MET A 132 23.71 -6.79 -27.65
CA MET A 132 25.18 -6.91 -27.59
C MET A 132 25.70 -8.15 -28.34
N HIS A 133 24.86 -9.17 -28.54
CA HIS A 133 25.13 -10.34 -29.38
C HIS A 133 24.25 -10.33 -30.62
N GLU A 134 24.80 -10.66 -31.80
CA GLU A 134 24.01 -10.81 -33.02
C GLU A 134 22.98 -11.94 -32.85
N ASN A 135 21.75 -11.68 -33.28
CA ASN A 135 20.68 -12.67 -33.41
C ASN A 135 20.31 -13.46 -32.13
N ALA A 136 20.54 -12.87 -30.96
CA ALA A 136 20.12 -13.45 -29.69
C ALA A 136 18.59 -13.52 -29.58
N ARG A 137 18.06 -14.69 -29.21
CA ARG A 137 16.62 -14.94 -29.05
C ARG A 137 16.36 -15.86 -27.89
N GLY A 138 15.37 -15.52 -27.06
CA GLY A 138 15.02 -16.34 -25.91
C GLY A 138 14.02 -15.66 -25.00
N ALA A 139 13.96 -16.14 -23.77
CA ALA A 139 13.12 -15.53 -22.75
C ALA A 139 13.72 -15.67 -21.35
N TYR A 140 13.25 -14.82 -20.45
CA TYR A 140 13.46 -15.01 -19.02
C TYR A 140 12.16 -14.89 -18.24
N ILE A 141 12.13 -15.51 -17.07
CA ILE A 141 11.08 -15.36 -16.07
C ILE A 141 11.72 -14.86 -14.78
N ARG A 142 11.07 -13.91 -14.13
CA ARG A 142 11.44 -13.38 -12.81
C ARG A 142 10.27 -13.52 -11.86
N ALA A 143 10.54 -13.93 -10.63
CA ALA A 143 9.58 -13.94 -9.54
C ALA A 143 10.20 -13.24 -8.33
N GLY A 144 9.48 -12.31 -7.70
CA GLY A 144 9.99 -11.49 -6.61
C GLY A 144 8.95 -11.23 -5.53
N TYR A 145 9.35 -11.37 -4.27
CA TYR A 145 8.48 -11.10 -3.13
C TYR A 145 8.81 -9.75 -2.50
N LYS A 146 7.90 -8.79 -2.59
CA LYS A 146 8.15 -7.39 -2.23
C LYS A 146 7.69 -7.09 -0.80
N LEU A 147 8.63 -6.62 0.02
CA LEU A 147 8.44 -6.10 1.36
C LEU A 147 8.50 -4.57 1.31
N ILE A 148 7.35 -3.92 1.42
CA ILE A 148 7.24 -2.46 1.29
C ILE A 148 7.31 -1.85 2.69
N LYS A 149 8.15 -0.84 2.88
CA LYS A 149 8.20 -0.03 4.10
C LYS A 149 6.87 0.70 4.23
N LYS A 150 6.17 0.47 5.35
CA LYS A 150 4.91 1.15 5.66
C LYS A 150 5.10 2.68 5.53
N PRO A 151 4.23 3.38 4.80
CA PRO A 151 4.34 4.83 4.69
C PRO A 151 4.17 5.47 6.07
N SER A 152 5.03 6.44 6.40
CA SER A 152 4.98 7.19 7.67
C SER A 152 3.82 8.21 7.72
N VAL A 153 2.98 8.27 6.68
CA VAL A 153 1.97 9.32 6.44
C VAL A 153 0.58 8.97 7.00
N TYR A 154 0.49 8.01 7.93
CA TYR A 154 -0.70 7.87 8.79
C TYR A 154 -0.89 9.08 9.75
N LYS A 155 -0.22 10.20 9.51
CA LYS A 155 -0.11 11.38 10.40
C LYS A 155 -0.67 12.62 9.73
N LYS A 156 -2.00 12.65 9.54
CA LYS A 156 -2.92 13.80 9.51
C LYS A 156 -4.11 13.42 8.64
N ALA A 157 -5.30 13.62 9.19
CA ALA A 157 -6.59 13.26 8.62
C ALA A 157 -6.69 13.46 7.09
N GLY A 158 -6.90 12.38 6.34
CA GLY A 158 -7.43 12.43 4.97
C GLY A 158 -6.59 11.80 3.85
N GLU A 159 -5.26 11.77 3.96
CA GLU A 159 -4.40 11.26 2.88
C GLU A 159 -4.08 9.76 3.06
N TYR A 160 -4.92 8.89 2.50
CA TYR A 160 -4.66 7.45 2.50
C TYR A 160 -3.61 7.09 1.46
N ALA A 161 -2.41 6.72 1.92
CA ALA A 161 -1.39 6.13 1.04
C ALA A 161 -1.82 4.73 0.56
N HIS A 162 -1.63 4.46 -0.73
CA HIS A 162 -1.97 3.18 -1.34
C HIS A 162 -1.19 1.98 -0.73
N ILE A 163 -1.82 0.80 -0.60
CA ILE A 163 -1.25 -0.41 0.03
C ILE A 163 0.10 -0.87 -0.55
N MET A 164 0.36 -0.57 -1.82
CA MET A 164 1.59 -0.91 -2.55
C MET A 164 2.52 0.30 -2.78
N HIS A 165 2.29 1.43 -2.12
CA HIS A 165 3.13 2.63 -2.21
C HIS A 165 4.27 2.56 -1.18
N GLY A 166 5.51 2.80 -1.61
CA GLY A 166 6.63 3.04 -0.71
C GLY A 166 7.97 2.49 -1.18
N SER A 167 8.99 2.70 -0.34
CA SER A 167 10.29 2.02 -0.48
C SER A 167 10.13 0.54 -0.21
N PHE A 168 10.91 -0.32 -0.87
CA PHE A 168 10.78 -1.76 -0.71
C PHE A 168 12.12 -2.49 -0.77
N ILE A 169 12.09 -3.72 -0.25
CA ILE A 169 13.10 -4.76 -0.45
C ILE A 169 12.40 -5.92 -1.17
N ARG A 170 13.01 -6.47 -2.21
CA ARG A 170 12.43 -7.53 -3.04
C ARG A 170 13.49 -8.59 -3.36
N PRO A 171 13.56 -9.71 -2.61
CA PRO A 171 14.22 -10.91 -3.07
C PRO A 171 13.57 -11.40 -4.37
N ASP A 172 14.39 -11.56 -5.40
CA ASP A 172 14.03 -11.98 -6.75
C ASP A 172 14.79 -13.27 -7.09
N MET A 173 14.10 -14.15 -7.83
CA MET A 173 14.69 -15.26 -8.56
C MET A 173 14.47 -15.04 -10.05
N VAL A 174 15.49 -15.28 -10.86
CA VAL A 174 15.44 -15.15 -12.32
C VAL A 174 15.96 -16.42 -12.97
N VAL A 175 15.25 -16.87 -14.00
CA VAL A 175 15.69 -17.96 -14.88
C VAL A 175 15.64 -17.45 -16.31
N SER A 176 16.67 -17.69 -17.10
CA SER A 176 16.64 -17.38 -18.54
C SER A 176 17.13 -18.54 -19.37
N TYR A 177 16.57 -18.65 -20.56
CA TYR A 177 17.07 -19.52 -21.61
C TYR A 177 17.07 -18.75 -22.93
N TYR A 178 18.20 -18.72 -23.61
CA TYR A 178 18.36 -18.00 -24.86
C TYR A 178 19.41 -18.67 -25.74
N SER A 179 19.36 -18.33 -27.02
CA SER A 179 20.31 -18.80 -28.02
C SER A 179 20.89 -17.61 -28.78
N TYR A 180 22.18 -17.65 -29.07
CA TYR A 180 22.92 -16.56 -29.71
C TYR A 180 23.88 -17.11 -30.76
N GLU A 181 24.34 -16.25 -31.66
CA GLU A 181 25.38 -16.59 -32.64
C GLU A 181 26.74 -16.17 -32.09
N SER A 182 27.65 -17.13 -31.95
CA SER A 182 29.00 -16.86 -31.48
C SER A 182 29.79 -16.13 -32.57
N TYR A 183 30.34 -14.96 -32.23
CA TYR A 183 31.09 -14.09 -33.15
C TYR A 183 32.21 -14.82 -33.91
N ASN A 184 32.78 -15.87 -33.33
CA ASN A 184 33.91 -16.59 -33.90
C ASN A 184 33.55 -17.84 -34.72
N LYS A 185 32.32 -18.35 -34.67
CA LYS A 185 32.02 -19.70 -35.22
C LYS A 185 30.82 -19.80 -36.16
N SER A 186 30.01 -18.75 -36.34
CA SER A 186 28.75 -18.85 -37.12
C SER A 186 27.87 -20.03 -36.70
N THR A 187 28.07 -20.55 -35.49
CA THR A 187 27.29 -21.62 -34.88
C THR A 187 26.40 -21.00 -33.82
N ARG A 188 25.16 -21.49 -33.77
CA ARG A 188 24.20 -21.11 -32.74
C ARG A 188 24.51 -21.88 -31.46
N GLU A 189 24.65 -21.15 -30.36
CA GLU A 189 24.89 -21.70 -29.03
C GLU A 189 23.68 -21.38 -28.13
N ASP A 190 23.40 -22.30 -27.19
CA ASP A 190 22.35 -22.15 -26.21
C ASP A 190 22.95 -21.81 -24.84
N ALA A 191 22.30 -20.92 -24.12
CA ALA A 191 22.67 -20.54 -22.77
C ALA A 191 21.48 -20.67 -21.82
N PHE A 192 21.78 -21.13 -20.62
CA PHE A 192 20.88 -21.16 -19.48
C PHE A 192 21.47 -20.31 -18.36
N SER A 193 20.66 -19.47 -17.73
CA SER A 193 21.09 -18.72 -16.55
C SER A 193 20.08 -18.77 -15.42
N PHE A 194 20.61 -18.70 -14.20
CA PHE A 194 19.85 -18.61 -12.96
C PHE A 194 20.45 -17.54 -12.07
N ALA A 195 19.61 -16.69 -11.47
CA ALA A 195 20.06 -15.65 -10.56
C ALA A 195 19.16 -15.51 -9.34
N LEU A 196 19.78 -15.22 -8.20
CA LEU A 196 19.14 -14.76 -6.98
C LEU A 196 19.59 -13.33 -6.70
N LEU A 197 18.65 -12.41 -6.59
CA LEU A 197 18.92 -10.99 -6.44
C LEU A 197 18.16 -10.43 -5.23
N LEU A 198 18.77 -9.52 -4.49
CA LEU A 198 18.08 -8.71 -3.51
C LEU A 198 17.96 -7.29 -4.05
N ASN A 199 16.74 -6.90 -4.41
CA ASN A 199 16.45 -5.58 -4.97
C ASN A 199 15.96 -4.61 -3.90
N PHE A 200 16.47 -3.39 -3.93
CA PHE A 200 16.04 -2.26 -3.13
C PHE A 200 15.45 -1.21 -4.07
N GLY A 201 14.30 -0.64 -3.70
CA GLY A 201 13.64 0.29 -4.61
C GLY A 201 12.62 1.18 -3.95
N LYS A 202 11.98 1.99 -4.78
CA LYS A 202 10.86 2.83 -4.41
C LYS A 202 9.78 2.73 -5.48
N GLN A 203 8.55 2.56 -5.02
CA GLN A 203 7.36 2.49 -5.84
C GLN A 203 6.40 3.60 -5.43
N TRP A 204 6.03 4.41 -6.40
CA TRP A 204 5.00 5.42 -6.28
C TRP A 204 3.74 4.91 -6.94
N ILE A 205 2.63 5.04 -6.25
CA ILE A 205 1.28 4.81 -6.78
C ILE A 205 0.58 6.16 -6.79
N LEU A 206 0.10 6.54 -7.98
CA LEU A 206 -0.62 7.77 -8.25
C LEU A 206 -2.09 7.42 -8.50
N ASP A 207 -2.95 8.02 -7.67
CA ASP A 207 -4.41 7.93 -7.76
C ASP A 207 -5.01 6.52 -7.85
N ASP A 208 -4.32 5.51 -7.29
CA ASP A 208 -4.75 4.11 -7.39
C ASP A 208 -4.90 3.58 -8.84
N GLU A 209 -4.34 4.28 -9.83
CA GLU A 209 -4.47 3.95 -11.26
C GLU A 209 -3.11 3.73 -11.93
N PHE A 210 -2.09 4.49 -11.53
CA PHE A 210 -0.77 4.45 -12.15
C PHE A 210 0.33 4.15 -11.14
N SER A 211 1.34 3.41 -11.58
CA SER A 211 2.56 3.14 -10.81
C SER A 211 3.82 3.53 -11.56
N LEU A 212 4.78 4.05 -10.81
CA LEU A 212 6.16 4.24 -11.23
C LEU A 212 7.05 3.56 -10.21
N SER A 213 8.01 2.75 -10.65
CA SER A 213 8.96 2.13 -9.74
C SER A 213 10.38 2.13 -10.26
N ILE A 214 11.31 2.42 -9.36
CA ILE A 214 12.75 2.33 -9.58
C ILE A 214 13.34 1.32 -8.58
N ASN A 215 14.28 0.51 -9.04
CA ASN A 215 15.01 -0.42 -8.19
C ASN A 215 16.46 -0.60 -8.64
N ALA A 216 17.30 -0.99 -7.68
CA ALA A 216 18.64 -1.49 -7.89
C ALA A 216 18.84 -2.72 -7.01
N GLY A 217 19.55 -3.73 -7.48
CA GLY A 217 19.73 -4.99 -6.79
C GLY A 217 21.13 -5.56 -6.95
N VAL A 218 21.48 -6.40 -5.99
CA VAL A 218 22.74 -7.15 -5.96
C VAL A 218 22.45 -8.60 -5.58
N GLY A 219 23.25 -9.54 -6.04
CA GLY A 219 23.10 -10.94 -5.69
C GLY A 219 24.09 -11.83 -6.40
N TYR A 220 23.64 -13.03 -6.78
CA TYR A 220 24.47 -14.03 -7.42
C TYR A 220 23.81 -14.59 -8.68
N ALA A 221 24.61 -14.87 -9.70
CA ALA A 221 24.13 -15.44 -10.95
C ALA A 221 25.07 -16.49 -11.52
N ILE A 222 24.50 -17.61 -11.94
CA ILE A 222 25.23 -18.68 -12.62
C ILE A 222 24.70 -18.80 -14.04
N SER A 223 25.60 -19.06 -14.98
CA SER A 223 25.24 -19.36 -16.35
C SER A 223 26.02 -20.56 -16.87
N ILE A 224 25.41 -21.24 -17.85
CA ILE A 224 26.03 -22.30 -18.64
C ILE A 224 25.90 -21.85 -20.10
N GLY A 225 27.02 -21.81 -20.82
CA GLY A 225 27.07 -21.41 -22.24
C GLY A 225 27.68 -20.02 -22.46
N ASP A 226 27.18 -19.00 -21.77
CA ASP A 226 27.55 -17.59 -21.97
C ASP A 226 27.55 -16.80 -20.65
N GLU A 227 28.45 -15.83 -20.51
CA GLU A 227 28.55 -14.93 -19.34
C GLU A 227 27.71 -13.65 -19.52
N TYR A 228 26.93 -13.54 -20.59
CA TYR A 228 26.00 -12.42 -20.79
C TYR A 228 24.64 -12.65 -20.13
N TYR A 229 24.07 -11.59 -19.56
CA TYR A 229 22.83 -11.66 -18.81
C TYR A 229 21.89 -10.53 -19.24
N TYR A 230 20.73 -10.87 -19.81
CA TYR A 230 19.73 -9.89 -20.30
C TYR A 230 18.89 -9.24 -19.19
N SER A 231 19.03 -9.71 -17.95
CA SER A 231 18.19 -9.32 -16.81
C SER A 231 18.97 -8.73 -15.63
N HIS A 232 20.29 -8.82 -15.66
CA HIS A 232 21.25 -8.37 -14.66
C HIS A 232 22.64 -8.32 -15.31
N ILE A 233 23.64 -7.77 -14.65
CA ILE A 233 25.04 -7.79 -15.08
C ILE A 233 25.75 -8.70 -14.08
N ALA A 234 26.47 -9.73 -14.52
CA ALA A 234 27.33 -10.49 -13.63
C ALA A 234 28.80 -10.09 -13.79
N TYR A 235 29.56 -10.15 -12.70
CA TYR A 235 30.98 -9.82 -12.68
C TYR A 235 31.75 -10.83 -11.83
N GLY A 236 32.81 -11.39 -12.42
CA GLY A 236 33.77 -12.26 -11.74
C GLY A 236 33.53 -13.76 -11.97
N ASN A 237 34.52 -14.45 -12.54
CA ASN A 237 34.47 -15.89 -12.79
C ASN A 237 34.66 -16.73 -11.51
N GLU A 238 35.24 -16.15 -10.46
CA GLU A 238 35.48 -16.80 -9.17
C GLU A 238 34.43 -16.43 -8.10
N PHE A 239 33.74 -15.30 -8.27
CA PHE A 239 32.69 -14.83 -7.38
C PHE A 239 31.54 -14.28 -8.21
N PRO A 240 30.47 -15.06 -8.47
CA PRO A 240 29.45 -14.74 -9.46
C PRO A 240 28.51 -13.62 -8.99
N LEU A 241 29.02 -12.41 -8.80
CA LEU A 241 28.25 -11.25 -8.33
C LEU A 241 27.33 -10.77 -9.44
N ALA A 242 26.04 -10.59 -9.14
CA ALA A 242 25.05 -10.06 -10.06
C ALA A 242 24.55 -8.69 -9.60
N LEU A 243 24.35 -7.76 -10.55
CA LEU A 243 23.80 -6.42 -10.34
C LEU A 243 22.58 -6.22 -11.24
N SER A 244 21.52 -5.58 -10.74
CA SER A 244 20.37 -5.21 -11.55
C SER A 244 19.93 -3.78 -11.30
N VAL A 245 19.46 -3.10 -12.34
CA VAL A 245 18.78 -1.80 -12.23
C VAL A 245 17.50 -1.89 -13.03
N GLY A 246 16.40 -1.37 -12.47
CA GLY A 246 15.09 -1.43 -13.09
C GLY A 246 14.34 -0.11 -12.97
N LEU A 247 13.72 0.29 -14.08
CA LEU A 247 12.70 1.33 -14.12
C LEU A 247 11.45 0.71 -14.76
N SER A 248 10.30 0.84 -14.11
CA SER A 248 9.04 0.37 -14.68
C SER A 248 7.89 1.32 -14.41
N ILE A 249 6.96 1.34 -15.35
CA ILE A 249 5.65 1.96 -15.22
C ILE A 249 4.59 0.86 -15.15
N GLY A 250 3.44 1.16 -14.60
CA GLY A 250 2.35 0.19 -14.58
C GLY A 250 0.97 0.79 -14.36
N LEU A 251 -0.04 0.02 -14.72
CA LEU A 251 -1.46 0.36 -14.60
C LEU A 251 -2.10 -0.57 -13.57
N LEU A 252 -2.93 0.02 -12.70
CA LEU A 252 -3.62 -0.68 -11.62
C LEU A 252 -5.01 -1.16 -12.07
N ASN A 253 -5.44 -2.30 -11.52
CA ASN A 253 -6.76 -2.92 -11.72
C ASN A 253 -7.12 -3.88 -10.56
#